data_AF-A0A653C4S9-F1
#
_entry.id   AF-A0A653C4S9-F1
#
_cell.length_a   1.000
_cell.length_b   1.000
_cell.length_c   1.000
_cell.angle_alpha   90.00
_cell.angle_beta   90.00
_cell.angle_gamma   90.00
#
_symmetry.space_group_name_H-M   'P 1'
#
loop_
_entity.id
_entity.type
_entity.pdbx_description
1 polymer ?
#
loop_
_entity_poly.entity_id
_entity_poly.type
_entity_poly.pdbx_seq_one_letter_code
_entity_poly.pdbx_strand_id
1 'polypeptide(L)'
;MFNLTIGRITALDPAEPHFSKTEAPVRLDRSAAHYVDVIHTDASQFIRGGLGMTESIGHVDYYPNGGTNQPGCTKSVFQYVKEANGSFFHGVKKYLSCNHIRSHEFFLESITPNPRCKFMTMSCSSYQDFTSGKCFGCGENKEKCIPFGFHGRKYYEKMFGHKHRHTSKVQYLITGETSPFCRGHYRIIVQVSKTNESQTHGGEIGQLIFRMHSTSDGKGFKSDPVGFFSGFHEPGGLYVGVVATNEVSHLKAIEIEWKYNSSLFNPLTWRILSTPKIYLKKVTVESLELDQRITVCAKSQKPLINGIPQLMIRSYC
;
A
#
# COMPACT_ATOMS: atom_id res chain seq x y z
N MET A 1 -9.62 -19.29 -41.56
CA MET A 1 -9.04 -18.80 -40.29
C MET A 1 -9.40 -19.77 -39.19
N PHE A 2 -8.43 -20.27 -38.43
CA PHE A 2 -8.73 -21.06 -37.24
C PHE A 2 -9.33 -20.10 -36.19
N ASN A 3 -10.56 -20.38 -35.72
CA ASN A 3 -11.27 -19.60 -34.72
C ASN A 3 -10.66 -19.82 -33.32
N LEU A 4 -9.36 -19.52 -33.18
CA LEU A 4 -8.58 -19.75 -31.97
C LEU A 4 -8.45 -18.43 -31.22
N THR A 5 -8.97 -18.41 -29.99
CA THR A 5 -8.78 -17.29 -29.07
C THR A 5 -7.52 -17.53 -28.23
N ILE A 6 -6.71 -16.48 -28.05
CA ILE A 6 -5.52 -16.55 -27.20
C ILE A 6 -5.93 -16.86 -25.75
N GLY A 7 -5.18 -17.73 -25.07
CA GLY A 7 -5.51 -18.16 -23.71
C GLY A 7 -5.32 -17.08 -22.65
N ARG A 8 -4.23 -16.30 -22.72
CA ARG A 8 -3.93 -15.20 -21.79
C ARG A 8 -3.11 -14.12 -22.49
N ILE A 9 -3.42 -12.86 -22.21
CA ILE A 9 -2.54 -11.71 -22.46
C ILE A 9 -2.29 -11.03 -21.12
N THR A 10 -1.03 -10.76 -20.81
CA THR A 10 -0.67 -9.88 -19.69
C THR A 10 -0.06 -8.60 -20.24
N ALA A 11 -0.66 -7.46 -19.93
CA ALA A 11 -0.17 -6.15 -20.33
C ALA A 11 0.57 -5.47 -19.18
N LEU A 12 1.81 -5.07 -19.46
CA LEU A 12 2.70 -4.45 -18.50
C LEU A 12 2.78 -2.97 -18.86
N ASP A 13 2.01 -2.17 -18.13
CA ASP A 13 1.83 -0.72 -18.28
C ASP A 13 1.56 -0.29 -19.73
N PRO A 14 0.42 -0.71 -20.33
CA PRO A 14 0.15 -0.46 -21.74
C PRO A 14 0.12 1.04 -22.04
N ALA A 15 0.78 1.44 -23.12
CA ALA A 15 1.03 2.85 -23.44
C ALA A 15 -0.26 3.67 -23.65
N GLU A 16 -0.32 4.88 -23.09
CA GLU A 16 -1.42 5.83 -23.30
C GLU A 16 -1.41 6.47 -24.71
N PRO A 17 -0.27 7.03 -25.19
CA PRO A 17 -0.27 7.82 -26.42
C PRO A 17 -0.74 7.00 -27.62
N HIS A 18 -1.66 7.57 -28.42
CA HIS A 18 -2.31 6.95 -29.58
C HIS A 18 -3.22 5.75 -29.30
N PHE A 19 -3.29 5.23 -28.08
CA PHE A 19 -4.13 4.06 -27.75
C PHE A 19 -5.28 4.39 -26.78
N SER A 20 -5.06 5.25 -25.79
CA SER A 20 -6.11 5.62 -24.82
C SER A 20 -7.35 6.16 -25.52
N LYS A 21 -8.53 5.79 -25.02
CA LYS A 21 -9.86 6.15 -25.57
C LYS A 21 -10.10 5.78 -27.05
N THR A 22 -9.26 4.93 -27.64
CA THR A 22 -9.54 4.37 -28.97
C THR A 22 -10.43 3.12 -28.88
N GLU A 23 -10.97 2.70 -30.02
CA GLU A 23 -11.80 1.49 -30.12
C GLU A 23 -10.98 0.20 -29.98
N ALA A 24 -11.64 -0.89 -29.59
CA ALA A 24 -11.02 -2.20 -29.38
C ALA A 24 -10.12 -2.72 -30.54
N PRO A 25 -10.38 -2.45 -31.83
CA PRO A 25 -9.47 -2.85 -32.89
C PRO A 25 -8.10 -2.17 -32.87
N VAL A 26 -7.97 -1.03 -32.20
CA VAL A 26 -6.76 -0.18 -32.20
C VAL A 26 -5.89 -0.43 -30.97
N ARG A 27 -6.48 -0.87 -29.86
CA ARG A 27 -5.80 -1.06 -28.58
C ARG A 27 -6.10 -2.41 -27.96
N LEU A 28 -5.31 -2.80 -26.96
CA LEU A 28 -5.68 -3.95 -26.13
C LEU A 28 -7.01 -3.69 -25.40
N ASP A 29 -7.87 -4.71 -25.41
CA ASP A 29 -9.04 -4.79 -24.56
C ASP A 29 -9.28 -6.24 -24.12
N ARG A 30 -10.19 -6.43 -23.16
CA ARG A 30 -10.52 -7.73 -22.58
C ARG A 30 -11.02 -8.77 -23.60
N SER A 31 -11.52 -8.36 -24.76
CA SER A 31 -11.96 -9.27 -25.81
C SER A 31 -10.81 -9.99 -26.54
N ALA A 32 -9.57 -9.49 -26.43
CA ALA A 32 -8.42 -10.01 -27.16
C ALA A 32 -7.95 -11.42 -26.74
N ALA A 33 -8.35 -11.89 -25.54
CA ALA A 33 -8.00 -13.21 -25.03
C ALA A 33 -9.07 -13.75 -24.07
N HIS A 34 -8.99 -15.04 -23.75
CA HIS A 34 -9.84 -15.64 -22.71
C HIS A 34 -9.63 -15.04 -21.32
N TYR A 35 -8.44 -14.50 -21.07
CA TYR A 35 -8.07 -13.79 -19.86
C TYR A 35 -7.07 -12.69 -20.22
N VAL A 36 -7.32 -11.48 -19.74
CA VAL A 36 -6.46 -10.31 -19.95
C VAL A 36 -6.23 -9.69 -18.60
N ASP A 37 -4.99 -9.65 -18.15
CA ASP A 37 -4.60 -8.99 -16.91
C ASP A 37 -3.63 -7.85 -17.19
N VAL A 38 -3.82 -6.73 -16.50
CA VAL A 38 -3.12 -5.47 -16.79
C VAL A 38 -2.49 -4.95 -15.52
N ILE A 39 -1.23 -4.54 -15.60
CA ILE A 39 -0.50 -3.91 -14.49
C ILE A 39 -0.26 -2.45 -14.87
N HIS A 40 -0.88 -1.53 -14.15
CA HIS A 40 -0.74 -0.10 -14.31
C HIS A 40 0.26 0.44 -13.29
N THR A 41 1.39 0.96 -13.72
CA THR A 41 2.43 1.51 -12.83
C THR A 41 2.77 2.95 -13.14
N ASP A 42 2.47 3.45 -14.34
CA ASP A 42 2.63 4.85 -14.75
C ASP A 42 1.37 5.40 -15.42
N ALA A 43 0.21 5.02 -14.90
CA ALA A 43 -1.12 5.42 -15.34
C ALA A 43 -1.46 6.87 -14.95
N SER A 44 -0.63 7.80 -15.38
CA SER A 44 -0.91 9.24 -15.33
C SER A 44 -0.97 9.80 -16.73
N GLN A 45 -1.76 10.85 -16.93
CA GLN A 45 -1.92 11.45 -18.26
C GLN A 45 -0.56 11.82 -18.87
N PHE A 46 -0.40 11.58 -20.16
CA PHE A 46 0.86 11.82 -20.89
C PHE A 46 1.31 13.28 -20.79
N ILE A 47 0.36 14.22 -20.80
CA ILE A 47 0.63 15.65 -20.59
C ILE A 47 1.21 15.98 -19.20
N ARG A 48 1.12 15.04 -18.24
CA ARG A 48 1.70 15.11 -16.89
C ARG A 48 2.93 14.20 -16.73
N GLY A 49 3.42 13.60 -17.82
CA GLY A 49 4.65 12.81 -17.85
C GLY A 49 4.47 11.30 -17.67
N GLY A 50 3.24 10.79 -17.53
CA GLY A 50 3.00 9.35 -17.50
C GLY A 50 3.01 8.70 -18.87
N LEU A 51 3.40 7.44 -18.94
CA LEU A 51 3.50 6.69 -20.20
C LEU A 51 2.38 5.66 -20.36
N GLY A 52 1.78 5.19 -19.26
CA GLY A 52 0.75 4.16 -19.24
C GLY A 52 -0.67 4.72 -19.27
N MET A 53 -1.60 3.98 -19.86
CA MET A 53 -3.02 4.35 -19.87
C MET A 53 -3.70 4.13 -18.51
N THR A 54 -4.75 4.88 -18.25
CA THR A 54 -5.47 4.88 -16.96
C THR A 54 -6.63 3.92 -16.91
N GLU A 55 -7.21 3.62 -18.08
CA GLU A 55 -8.43 2.87 -18.24
C GLU A 55 -8.25 1.41 -17.84
N SER A 56 -9.26 0.83 -17.19
CA SER A 56 -9.31 -0.61 -16.92
C SER A 56 -9.68 -1.35 -18.22
N ILE A 57 -8.69 -1.88 -18.92
CA ILE A 57 -8.85 -2.53 -20.22
C ILE A 57 -8.91 -4.06 -20.12
N GLY A 58 -8.55 -4.63 -18.98
CA GLY A 58 -8.50 -6.07 -18.76
C GLY A 58 -9.79 -6.70 -18.21
N HIS A 59 -9.65 -7.99 -17.90
CA HIS A 59 -10.52 -8.72 -16.98
C HIS A 59 -10.14 -8.43 -15.53
N VAL A 60 -8.84 -8.27 -15.26
CA VAL A 60 -8.28 -7.83 -13.98
C VAL A 60 -7.27 -6.72 -14.25
N ASP A 61 -7.41 -5.60 -13.55
CA ASP A 61 -6.52 -4.44 -13.71
C ASP A 61 -5.92 -4.12 -12.33
N TYR A 62 -4.61 -4.29 -12.20
CA TYR A 62 -3.85 -4.06 -10.99
C TYR A 62 -3.24 -2.65 -11.00
N TYR A 63 -3.43 -1.92 -9.91
CA TYR A 63 -2.91 -0.56 -9.71
C TYR A 63 -2.02 -0.52 -8.45
N PRO A 64 -0.81 -1.12 -8.49
CA PRO A 64 0.18 -1.01 -7.41
C PRO A 64 0.47 0.46 -7.08
N ASN A 65 0.40 0.79 -5.80
CA ASN A 65 0.62 2.15 -5.28
C ASN A 65 -0.30 3.20 -5.96
N GLY A 66 -1.52 2.79 -6.32
CA GLY A 66 -2.48 3.62 -7.03
C GLY A 66 -2.22 3.74 -8.53
N GLY A 67 -1.16 3.08 -9.03
CA GLY A 67 -0.84 2.92 -10.44
C GLY A 67 -0.10 4.08 -11.09
N THR A 68 0.33 5.09 -10.34
CA THR A 68 0.96 6.31 -10.89
C THR A 68 2.39 6.51 -10.42
N ASN A 69 2.59 6.56 -9.10
CA ASN A 69 3.88 6.89 -8.50
C ASN A 69 4.39 5.69 -7.72
N GLN A 70 5.40 5.02 -8.26
CA GLN A 70 5.95 3.82 -7.65
C GLN A 70 7.05 4.19 -6.64
N PRO A 71 7.09 3.54 -5.47
CA PRO A 71 8.17 3.73 -4.51
C PRO A 71 9.56 3.52 -5.14
N GLY A 72 10.50 4.41 -4.83
CA GLY A 72 11.85 4.43 -5.42
C GLY A 72 11.98 5.23 -6.73
N CYS A 73 10.88 5.72 -7.31
CA CYS A 73 10.88 6.53 -8.55
C CYS A 73 10.71 8.04 -8.31
N THR A 74 11.04 8.54 -7.11
CA THR A 74 10.87 9.95 -6.72
C THR A 74 12.12 10.81 -6.93
N LYS A 75 13.19 10.25 -7.51
CA LYS A 75 14.43 10.98 -7.76
C LYS A 75 14.19 12.09 -8.79
N SER A 76 14.85 13.23 -8.57
CA SER A 76 14.81 14.35 -9.53
C SER A 76 15.49 13.96 -10.84
N VAL A 77 15.12 14.64 -11.94
CA VAL A 77 15.79 14.48 -13.24
C VAL A 77 17.31 14.61 -13.10
N PHE A 78 17.79 15.60 -12.33
CA PHE A 78 19.22 15.81 -12.07
C PHE A 78 19.91 14.60 -11.43
N GLN A 79 19.22 13.92 -10.49
CA GLN A 79 19.77 12.72 -9.86
C GLN A 79 19.88 11.57 -10.87
N TYR A 80 18.89 11.37 -11.75
CA TYR A 80 18.99 10.36 -12.79
C TYR A 80 20.04 10.69 -13.85
N VAL A 81 20.21 11.97 -14.22
CA VAL A 81 21.30 12.41 -15.11
C VAL A 81 22.67 12.13 -14.49
N LYS A 82 22.83 12.39 -13.18
CA LYS A 82 24.05 12.05 -12.45
C LYS A 82 24.32 10.54 -12.45
N GLU A 83 23.30 9.72 -12.21
CA GLU A 83 23.39 8.26 -12.28
C GLU A 83 23.69 7.74 -13.69
N ALA A 84 23.30 8.48 -14.72
CA ALA A 84 23.63 8.19 -16.11
C ALA A 84 25.00 8.77 -16.52
N ASN A 85 25.94 8.89 -15.58
CA ASN A 85 27.27 9.47 -15.77
C ASN A 85 27.25 10.87 -16.42
N GLY A 86 26.26 11.69 -16.08
CA GLY A 86 26.07 13.03 -16.63
C GLY A 86 25.32 13.08 -17.97
N SER A 87 24.90 11.95 -18.54
CA SER A 87 24.15 11.94 -19.80
C SER A 87 22.72 12.45 -19.61
N PHE A 88 22.43 13.63 -20.14
CA PHE A 88 21.10 14.25 -20.06
C PHE A 88 20.01 13.36 -20.68
N PHE A 89 20.22 12.88 -21.91
CA PHE A 89 19.25 12.03 -22.61
C PHE A 89 18.95 10.73 -21.85
N HIS A 90 19.98 10.02 -21.40
CA HIS A 90 19.79 8.77 -20.65
C HIS A 90 19.17 9.02 -19.27
N GLY A 91 19.55 10.11 -18.60
CA GLY A 91 18.96 10.50 -17.33
C GLY A 91 17.47 10.83 -17.44
N VAL A 92 17.08 11.62 -18.45
CA VAL A 92 15.66 11.94 -18.71
C VAL A 92 14.88 10.68 -19.10
N LYS A 93 15.43 9.81 -19.95
CA LYS A 93 14.81 8.53 -20.29
C LYS A 93 14.60 7.67 -19.04
N LYS A 94 15.61 7.54 -18.18
CA LYS A 94 15.52 6.75 -16.93
C LYS A 94 14.51 7.35 -15.94
N TYR A 95 14.46 8.67 -15.85
CA TYR A 95 13.47 9.39 -15.05
C TYR A 95 12.04 9.09 -15.52
N LEU A 96 11.75 9.29 -16.81
CA LEU A 96 10.42 9.05 -17.38
C LEU A 96 10.03 7.57 -17.34
N SER A 97 10.98 6.67 -17.52
CA SER A 97 10.68 5.23 -17.58
C SER A 97 10.62 4.55 -16.20
N CYS A 98 11.00 5.19 -15.09
CA CYS A 98 11.12 4.48 -13.80
C CYS A 98 9.79 3.85 -13.36
N ASN A 99 8.70 4.62 -13.31
CA ASN A 99 7.38 4.10 -12.97
C ASN A 99 6.92 3.05 -13.99
N HIS A 100 7.12 3.33 -15.28
CA HIS A 100 6.70 2.47 -16.38
C HIS A 100 7.33 1.06 -16.33
N ILE A 101 8.63 1.01 -16.02
CA ILE A 101 9.43 -0.22 -15.92
C ILE A 101 9.02 -1.10 -14.73
N ARG A 102 8.44 -0.53 -13.66
CA ARG A 102 8.01 -1.32 -12.48
C ARG A 102 7.01 -2.42 -12.82
N SER A 103 6.19 -2.24 -13.86
CA SER A 103 5.19 -3.22 -14.26
C SER A 103 5.79 -4.61 -14.51
N HIS A 104 6.89 -4.69 -15.27
CA HIS A 104 7.55 -5.96 -15.54
C HIS A 104 8.41 -6.42 -14.37
N GLU A 105 9.03 -5.53 -13.59
CA GLU A 105 9.75 -5.92 -12.37
C GLU A 105 8.83 -6.59 -11.35
N PHE A 106 7.65 -6.02 -11.11
CA PHE A 106 6.65 -6.60 -10.23
C PHE A 106 6.10 -7.92 -10.81
N PHE A 107 5.87 -7.99 -12.12
CA PHE A 107 5.42 -9.23 -12.76
C PHE A 107 6.45 -10.34 -12.62
N LEU A 108 7.73 -10.07 -12.87
CA LEU A 108 8.82 -11.03 -12.72
C LEU A 108 8.91 -11.57 -11.29
N GLU A 109 8.81 -10.70 -10.28
CA GLU A 109 8.78 -11.13 -8.87
C GLU A 109 7.57 -12.03 -8.57
N SER A 110 6.41 -11.77 -9.18
CA SER A 110 5.20 -12.57 -8.97
C SER A 110 5.29 -14.01 -9.52
N ILE A 111 6.24 -14.31 -10.41
CA ILE A 111 6.35 -15.64 -11.05
C ILE A 111 6.72 -16.69 -10.00
N THR A 112 7.76 -16.42 -9.20
CA THR A 112 8.27 -17.35 -8.20
C THR A 112 7.48 -17.19 -6.90
N PRO A 113 6.73 -18.20 -6.45
CA PRO A 113 6.00 -18.11 -5.19
C PRO A 113 6.95 -17.81 -4.02
N ASN A 114 6.64 -16.76 -3.26
CA ASN A 114 7.36 -16.43 -2.04
C ASN A 114 6.53 -16.89 -0.82
N PRO A 115 6.99 -17.88 -0.04
CA PRO A 115 6.24 -18.37 1.12
C PRO A 115 6.09 -17.32 2.22
N ARG A 116 6.91 -16.26 2.21
CA ARG A 116 6.86 -15.16 3.18
C ARG A 116 6.03 -13.96 2.71
N CYS A 117 5.46 -14.04 1.50
CA CYS A 117 4.78 -12.90 0.92
C CYS A 117 3.84 -13.32 -0.22
N LYS A 118 2.53 -13.21 0.01
CA LYS A 118 1.51 -13.70 -0.93
C LYS A 118 1.27 -12.79 -2.14
N PHE A 119 1.90 -11.61 -2.17
CA PHE A 119 1.70 -10.55 -3.17
C PHE A 119 0.20 -10.30 -3.42
N MET A 120 -0.56 -10.12 -2.33
CA MET A 120 -2.02 -10.04 -2.38
C MET A 120 -2.49 -8.67 -2.85
N THR A 121 -3.59 -8.64 -3.58
CA THR A 121 -4.29 -7.41 -3.98
C THR A 121 -5.73 -7.44 -3.51
N MET A 122 -6.38 -6.29 -3.48
CA MET A 122 -7.76 -6.17 -3.05
C MET A 122 -8.54 -5.16 -3.89
N SER A 123 -9.79 -5.52 -4.19
CA SER A 123 -10.73 -4.65 -4.86
C SER A 123 -11.24 -3.56 -3.93
N CYS A 124 -11.31 -2.34 -4.47
CA CYS A 124 -11.90 -1.19 -3.82
C CYS A 124 -12.42 -0.21 -4.87
N SER A 125 -13.25 0.75 -4.47
CA SER A 125 -13.75 1.82 -5.36
C SER A 125 -12.64 2.76 -5.85
N SER A 126 -11.61 2.97 -5.03
CA SER A 126 -10.45 3.79 -5.36
C SER A 126 -9.24 3.41 -4.50
N TYR A 127 -8.04 3.82 -4.93
CA TYR A 127 -6.84 3.66 -4.12
C TYR A 127 -6.90 4.45 -2.80
N GLN A 128 -7.62 5.59 -2.78
CA GLN A 128 -7.83 6.38 -1.57
C GLN A 128 -8.74 5.65 -0.56
N ASP A 129 -9.79 5.00 -1.04
CA ASP A 129 -10.68 4.20 -0.19
C ASP A 129 -9.96 2.95 0.35
N PHE A 130 -9.05 2.38 -0.44
CA PHE A 130 -8.16 1.32 0.00
C PHE A 130 -7.21 1.78 1.11
N THR A 131 -6.45 2.86 0.88
CA THR A 131 -5.45 3.36 1.84
C THR A 131 -6.07 3.96 3.10
N SER A 132 -7.32 4.45 3.04
CA SER A 132 -8.08 4.88 4.23
C SER A 132 -8.72 3.71 5.01
N GLY A 133 -8.60 2.48 4.52
CA GLY A 133 -9.10 1.27 5.20
C GLY A 133 -10.62 1.04 5.10
N LYS A 134 -11.32 1.77 4.21
CA LYS A 134 -12.74 1.52 3.92
C LYS A 134 -12.96 0.15 3.30
N CYS A 135 -12.02 -0.29 2.47
CA CYS A 135 -11.93 -1.66 1.98
C CYS A 135 -10.83 -2.37 2.76
N PHE A 136 -11.15 -3.49 3.42
CA PHE A 136 -10.15 -4.37 4.01
C PHE A 136 -10.73 -5.77 4.25
N GLY A 137 -10.10 -6.79 3.67
CA GLY A 137 -10.54 -8.19 3.72
C GLY A 137 -11.04 -8.69 2.37
N CYS A 138 -10.87 -10.00 2.14
CA CYS A 138 -11.16 -10.61 0.85
C CYS A 138 -12.64 -10.94 0.61
N GLY A 139 -13.53 -10.67 1.58
CA GLY A 139 -14.93 -11.12 1.54
C GLY A 139 -15.07 -12.58 1.99
N GLU A 140 -16.30 -12.99 2.32
CA GLU A 140 -16.60 -14.34 2.85
C GLU A 140 -16.19 -15.44 1.86
N ASN A 141 -16.39 -15.20 0.56
CA ASN A 141 -16.01 -16.13 -0.50
C ASN A 141 -14.62 -15.82 -1.07
N LYS A 142 -13.87 -14.87 -0.49
CA LYS A 142 -12.57 -14.38 -0.98
C LYS A 142 -12.62 -13.70 -2.36
N GLU A 143 -13.80 -13.29 -2.81
CA GLU A 143 -14.04 -12.70 -4.13
C GLU A 143 -13.46 -11.29 -4.31
N LYS A 144 -13.03 -10.61 -3.24
CA LYS A 144 -12.47 -9.25 -3.33
C LYS A 144 -10.97 -9.24 -3.56
N CYS A 145 -10.26 -10.33 -3.30
CA CYS A 145 -8.81 -10.39 -3.45
C CYS A 145 -8.41 -11.24 -4.65
N ILE A 146 -7.36 -10.84 -5.36
CA ILE A 146 -6.74 -11.64 -6.41
C ILE A 146 -5.22 -11.59 -6.20
N PRO A 147 -4.48 -12.70 -6.25
CA PRO A 147 -3.01 -12.65 -6.22
C PRO A 147 -2.47 -11.80 -7.38
N PHE A 148 -1.49 -10.95 -7.10
CA PHE A 148 -0.88 -10.10 -8.11
C PHE A 148 -0.14 -10.92 -9.18
N GLY A 149 -0.23 -10.48 -10.44
CA GLY A 149 0.61 -10.98 -11.54
C GLY A 149 0.36 -12.43 -11.97
N PHE A 150 1.44 -13.23 -12.08
CA PHE A 150 1.44 -14.52 -12.77
C PHE A 150 0.37 -15.49 -12.24
N HIS A 151 0.24 -15.61 -10.92
CA HIS A 151 -0.70 -16.56 -10.27
C HIS A 151 -2.15 -16.08 -10.24
N GLY A 152 -2.44 -14.82 -10.60
CA GLY A 152 -3.79 -14.24 -10.56
C GLY A 152 -4.79 -14.94 -11.47
N ARG A 153 -4.36 -15.45 -12.63
CA ARG A 153 -5.22 -16.15 -13.61
C ARG A 153 -5.98 -17.34 -12.99
N LYS A 154 -5.25 -18.24 -12.34
CA LYS A 154 -5.84 -19.46 -11.74
C LYS A 154 -6.89 -19.11 -10.69
N TYR A 155 -6.64 -18.04 -9.94
CA TYR A 155 -7.58 -17.54 -8.96
C TYR A 155 -8.83 -16.94 -9.61
N TYR A 156 -8.64 -16.08 -10.61
CA TYR A 156 -9.74 -15.45 -11.35
C TYR A 156 -10.66 -16.49 -12.00
N GLU A 157 -10.10 -17.47 -12.69
CA GLU A 157 -10.86 -18.54 -13.36
C GLU A 157 -11.69 -19.35 -12.35
N LYS A 158 -11.11 -19.66 -11.18
CA LYS A 158 -11.80 -20.38 -10.10
C LYS A 158 -12.96 -19.57 -9.50
N MET A 159 -12.76 -18.27 -9.31
CA MET A 159 -13.71 -17.43 -8.57
C MET A 159 -14.83 -16.85 -9.44
N PHE A 160 -14.54 -16.46 -10.68
CA PHE A 160 -15.46 -15.70 -11.52
C PHE A 160 -15.91 -16.47 -12.77
N GLY A 161 -15.22 -17.56 -13.12
CA GLY A 161 -15.50 -18.35 -14.31
C GLY A 161 -15.62 -17.50 -15.57
N HIS A 162 -16.38 -17.97 -16.56
CA HIS A 162 -16.63 -17.23 -17.80
C HIS A 162 -17.82 -16.26 -17.71
N LYS A 163 -18.56 -16.23 -16.58
CA LYS A 163 -19.82 -15.47 -16.44
C LYS A 163 -19.61 -13.97 -16.22
N HIS A 164 -18.41 -13.52 -15.84
CA HIS A 164 -18.12 -12.12 -15.50
C HIS A 164 -17.08 -11.47 -16.44
N ARG A 165 -17.06 -11.85 -17.72
CA ARG A 165 -16.11 -11.31 -18.71
C ARG A 165 -16.29 -9.83 -19.03
N HIS A 166 -17.47 -9.26 -18.76
CA HIS A 166 -17.81 -7.90 -19.20
C HIS A 166 -17.40 -6.79 -18.24
N THR A 167 -17.09 -7.12 -16.97
CA THR A 167 -16.70 -6.14 -15.95
C THR A 167 -15.28 -6.39 -15.50
N SER A 168 -14.42 -5.37 -15.61
CA SER A 168 -13.07 -5.43 -15.05
C SER A 168 -13.11 -5.54 -13.52
N LYS A 169 -12.19 -6.35 -12.97
CA LYS A 169 -11.88 -6.40 -11.55
C LYS A 169 -10.68 -5.51 -11.28
N VAL A 170 -10.93 -4.29 -10.80
CA VAL A 170 -9.88 -3.37 -10.34
C VAL A 170 -9.34 -3.85 -8.99
N GLN A 171 -8.02 -3.88 -8.87
CA GLN A 171 -7.27 -4.38 -7.71
C GLN A 171 -6.17 -3.40 -7.29
N TYR A 172 -6.03 -3.17 -5.99
CA TYR A 172 -5.02 -2.30 -5.39
C TYR A 172 -4.11 -3.05 -4.43
N LEU A 173 -2.89 -2.55 -4.29
CA LEU A 173 -1.88 -2.98 -3.33
C LEU A 173 -0.85 -1.87 -3.09
N ILE A 174 -0.05 -2.00 -2.05
CA ILE A 174 1.12 -1.18 -1.74
C ILE A 174 2.36 -2.07 -1.88
N THR A 175 3.38 -1.59 -2.59
CA THR A 175 4.65 -2.30 -2.76
C THR A 175 5.78 -1.54 -2.06
N GLY A 176 6.92 -2.21 -1.89
CA GLY A 176 8.17 -1.57 -1.49
C GLY A 176 8.87 -0.85 -2.64
N GLU A 177 9.93 -0.13 -2.30
CA GLU A 177 10.83 0.55 -3.25
C GLU A 177 11.89 -0.35 -3.87
N THR A 178 12.20 -1.47 -3.24
CA THR A 178 13.26 -2.40 -3.64
C THR A 178 12.77 -3.83 -3.55
N SER A 179 13.35 -4.72 -4.37
CA SER A 179 13.01 -6.14 -4.36
C SER A 179 13.50 -6.80 -3.05
N PRO A 180 12.72 -7.72 -2.44
CA PRO A 180 11.37 -8.09 -2.82
C PRO A 180 10.40 -6.92 -2.64
N PHE A 181 9.62 -6.59 -3.67
CA PHE A 181 8.66 -5.48 -3.70
C PHE A 181 7.38 -5.80 -2.95
N CYS A 182 7.01 -7.07 -2.90
CA CYS A 182 5.78 -7.49 -2.26
C CYS A 182 5.80 -7.14 -0.75
N ARG A 183 4.64 -6.80 -0.18
CA ARG A 183 4.47 -6.40 1.22
C ARG A 183 3.22 -7.06 1.80
N GLY A 184 3.19 -7.21 3.12
CA GLY A 184 1.98 -7.53 3.88
C GLY A 184 1.22 -6.25 4.21
N HIS A 185 -0.10 -6.25 4.05
CA HIS A 185 -0.96 -5.11 4.29
C HIS A 185 -1.63 -5.21 5.66
N TYR A 186 -1.58 -4.10 6.39
CA TYR A 186 -2.13 -4.00 7.73
C TYR A 186 -3.08 -2.82 7.83
N ARG A 187 -4.34 -3.07 8.21
CA ARG A 187 -5.27 -2.01 8.61
C ARG A 187 -5.02 -1.68 10.07
N ILE A 188 -4.62 -0.43 10.32
CA ILE A 188 -4.36 0.11 11.64
C ILE A 188 -5.53 1.01 12.03
N ILE A 189 -6.06 0.78 13.23
CA ILE A 189 -7.13 1.56 13.85
C ILE A 189 -6.60 2.07 15.19
N VAL A 190 -6.28 3.36 15.26
CA VAL A 190 -5.77 4.02 16.46
C VAL A 190 -6.90 4.79 17.14
N GLN A 191 -7.14 4.50 18.42
CA GLN A 191 -8.05 5.28 19.24
C GLN A 191 -7.25 6.08 20.27
N VAL A 192 -7.30 7.41 20.16
CA VAL A 192 -6.69 8.32 21.13
C VAL A 192 -7.54 8.33 22.42
N SER A 193 -6.88 8.45 23.57
CA SER A 193 -7.53 8.43 24.88
C SER A 193 -8.46 9.63 25.09
N LYS A 194 -9.54 9.41 25.86
CA LYS A 194 -10.45 10.46 26.37
C LYS A 194 -10.30 10.65 27.88
N THR A 195 -9.24 10.13 28.51
CA THR A 195 -9.03 10.34 29.94
C THR A 195 -8.78 11.81 30.25
N ASN A 196 -8.98 12.21 31.52
CA ASN A 196 -8.80 13.59 31.94
C ASN A 196 -7.37 14.09 31.64
N GLU A 197 -6.35 13.25 31.80
CA GLU A 197 -4.96 13.58 31.48
C GLU A 197 -4.79 13.88 29.98
N SER A 198 -5.42 13.09 29.11
CA SER A 198 -5.36 13.30 27.66
C SER A 198 -6.08 14.57 27.24
N GLN A 199 -7.25 14.85 27.82
CA GLN A 199 -8.01 16.06 27.52
C GLN A 199 -7.29 17.32 28.04
N THR A 200 -6.71 17.25 29.23
CA THR A 200 -5.96 18.35 29.85
C THR A 200 -4.66 18.64 29.10
N HIS A 201 -4.00 17.61 28.57
CA HIS A 201 -2.82 17.79 27.72
C HIS A 201 -3.16 18.40 26.36
N GLY A 202 -4.33 18.05 25.82
CA GLY A 202 -4.79 18.49 24.49
C GLY A 202 -4.25 17.63 23.36
N GLY A 203 -4.58 18.00 22.13
CA GLY A 203 -4.11 17.29 20.93
C GLY A 203 -2.69 17.65 20.53
N GLU A 204 -2.04 16.78 19.78
CA GLU A 204 -0.64 16.94 19.37
C GLU A 204 -0.42 16.63 17.90
N ILE A 205 0.56 17.32 17.29
CA ILE A 205 0.95 17.09 15.89
C ILE A 205 2.16 16.16 15.84
N GLY A 206 2.04 15.07 15.08
CA GLY A 206 3.15 14.15 14.89
C GLY A 206 2.80 13.02 13.96
N GLN A 207 3.70 12.05 13.88
CA GLN A 207 3.51 10.82 13.11
C GLN A 207 3.70 9.61 14.02
N LEU A 208 2.78 8.66 13.93
CA LEU A 208 2.95 7.36 14.57
C LEU A 208 3.77 6.45 13.67
N ILE A 209 4.70 5.69 14.24
CA ILE A 209 5.53 4.72 13.54
C ILE A 209 5.30 3.37 14.19
N PHE A 210 4.99 2.39 13.35
CA PHE A 210 4.61 1.05 13.74
C PHE A 210 5.68 0.04 13.35
N ARG A 211 5.95 -0.91 14.24
CA ARG A 211 6.64 -2.17 13.94
C ARG A 211 5.82 -3.34 14.44
N MET A 212 5.65 -4.34 13.58
CA MET A 212 4.85 -5.53 13.84
C MET A 212 5.77 -6.61 14.40
N HIS A 213 5.39 -7.26 15.50
CA HIS A 213 6.23 -8.27 16.18
C HIS A 213 5.57 -9.64 16.23
N SER A 214 6.39 -10.67 15.99
CA SER A 214 5.98 -12.08 16.03
C SER A 214 5.81 -12.65 17.45
N THR A 215 6.39 -12.00 18.46
CA THR A 215 6.36 -12.44 19.85
C THR A 215 5.92 -11.32 20.79
N SER A 216 5.29 -11.68 21.91
CA SER A 216 4.79 -10.72 22.91
C SER A 216 5.89 -10.01 23.69
N ASP A 217 7.11 -10.55 23.72
CA ASP A 217 8.27 -9.95 24.38
C ASP A 217 9.09 -9.03 23.45
N GLY A 218 8.71 -8.94 22.18
CA GLY A 218 9.38 -8.13 21.16
C GLY A 218 10.72 -8.68 20.66
N LYS A 219 11.17 -9.84 21.15
CA LYS A 219 12.49 -10.42 20.81
C LYS A 219 12.51 -11.25 19.52
N GLY A 220 11.36 -11.63 18.99
CA GLY A 220 11.24 -12.38 17.74
C GLY A 220 11.44 -11.52 16.49
N PHE A 221 11.05 -12.08 15.33
CA PHE A 221 11.00 -11.34 14.07
C PHE A 221 10.14 -10.07 14.21
N LYS A 222 10.63 -8.97 13.62
CA LYS A 222 9.98 -7.67 13.55
C LYS A 222 9.97 -7.15 12.12
N SER A 223 8.92 -6.46 11.74
CA SER A 223 8.84 -5.77 10.44
C SER A 223 9.73 -4.52 10.41
N ASP A 224 10.00 -4.01 9.21
CA ASP A 224 10.51 -2.67 9.02
C ASP A 224 9.52 -1.63 9.58
N PRO A 225 10.01 -0.48 10.09
CA PRO A 225 9.15 0.59 10.57
C PRO A 225 8.28 1.16 9.45
N VAL A 226 7.01 1.38 9.75
CA VAL A 226 6.09 2.02 8.83
C VAL A 226 5.38 3.20 9.48
N GLY A 227 5.40 4.34 8.80
CA GLY A 227 4.71 5.54 9.24
C GLY A 227 3.20 5.40 9.04
N PHE A 228 2.43 5.87 10.01
CA PHE A 228 0.98 5.90 10.00
C PHE A 228 0.53 7.29 10.44
N PHE A 229 -0.36 7.90 9.65
CA PHE A 229 -1.01 9.19 9.91
C PHE A 229 -0.06 10.28 10.44
N SER A 230 0.41 11.16 9.56
CA SER A 230 1.14 12.37 9.96
C SER A 230 0.15 13.52 10.06
N GLY A 231 0.00 14.11 11.24
CA GLY A 231 -0.96 15.20 11.44
C GLY A 231 -1.32 15.44 12.90
N PHE A 232 -2.38 16.23 13.09
CA PHE A 232 -2.94 16.55 14.40
C PHE A 232 -3.77 15.38 14.93
N HIS A 233 -3.47 14.98 16.16
CA HIS A 233 -4.14 13.90 16.89
C HIS A 233 -4.93 14.50 18.05
N GLU A 234 -6.26 14.48 17.96
CA GLU A 234 -7.13 15.01 19.00
C GLU A 234 -7.46 13.96 20.08
N PRO A 235 -7.62 14.36 21.36
CA PRO A 235 -8.11 13.46 22.39
C PRO A 235 -9.44 12.81 22.00
N GLY A 236 -9.48 11.49 22.02
CA GLY A 236 -10.65 10.72 21.60
C GLY A 236 -10.84 10.52 20.11
N GLY A 237 -9.95 11.04 19.27
CA GLY A 237 -9.93 10.83 17.84
C GLY A 237 -9.78 9.35 17.46
N LEU A 238 -10.35 8.99 16.31
CA LEU A 238 -10.26 7.66 15.72
C LEU A 238 -9.61 7.76 14.34
N TYR A 239 -8.44 7.15 14.19
CA TYR A 239 -7.66 7.20 12.97
C TYR A 239 -7.58 5.81 12.35
N VAL A 240 -7.92 5.69 11.08
CA VAL A 240 -7.93 4.42 10.34
C VAL A 240 -7.11 4.59 9.06
N GLY A 241 -6.33 3.57 8.72
CA GLY A 241 -5.58 3.55 7.47
C GLY A 241 -4.92 2.20 7.24
N VAL A 242 -4.51 1.97 5.99
CA VAL A 242 -3.78 0.78 5.57
C VAL A 242 -2.33 1.15 5.35
N VAL A 243 -1.44 0.38 5.94
CA VAL A 243 0.01 0.46 5.74
C VAL A 243 0.53 -0.86 5.22
N ALA A 244 1.73 -0.86 4.65
CA ALA A 244 2.37 -2.07 4.18
C ALA A 244 3.83 -2.15 4.64
N THR A 245 4.23 -3.32 5.11
CA THR A 245 5.59 -3.62 5.59
C THR A 245 5.86 -5.12 5.40
N ASN A 246 6.98 -5.66 5.89
CA ASN A 246 7.25 -7.09 5.79
C ASN A 246 6.15 -7.89 6.52
N GLU A 247 5.74 -9.02 5.94
CA GLU A 247 4.72 -9.89 6.51
C GLU A 247 5.24 -10.55 7.81
N VAL A 248 4.42 -10.52 8.87
CA VAL A 248 4.72 -11.15 10.16
C VAL A 248 3.71 -12.27 10.38
N SER A 249 4.13 -13.52 10.24
CA SER A 249 3.25 -14.70 10.23
C SER A 249 2.42 -14.90 11.50
N HIS A 250 2.92 -14.46 12.65
CA HIS A 250 2.25 -14.61 13.95
C HIS A 250 2.20 -13.29 14.68
N LEU A 251 1.29 -12.39 14.29
CA LEU A 251 1.22 -11.06 14.90
C LEU A 251 0.81 -11.15 16.39
N LYS A 252 1.72 -10.79 17.30
CA LYS A 252 1.51 -10.88 18.77
C LYS A 252 1.63 -9.55 19.50
N ALA A 253 2.51 -8.68 19.03
CA ALA A 253 2.78 -7.39 19.64
C ALA A 253 3.00 -6.32 18.57
N ILE A 254 2.86 -5.06 18.98
CA ILE A 254 3.13 -3.90 18.14
C ILE A 254 4.03 -2.95 18.93
N GLU A 255 5.18 -2.61 18.38
CA GLU A 255 5.99 -1.49 18.89
C GLU A 255 5.50 -0.22 18.21
N ILE A 256 5.15 0.80 19.01
CA ILE A 256 4.67 2.09 18.53
C ILE A 256 5.59 3.17 19.05
N GLU A 257 6.13 3.96 18.13
CA GLU A 257 6.86 5.20 18.40
C GLU A 257 6.01 6.36 17.91
N TRP A 258 6.00 7.47 18.63
CA TRP A 258 5.39 8.71 18.15
C TRP A 258 6.46 9.77 18.00
N LYS A 259 6.57 10.35 16.80
CA LYS A 259 7.49 11.45 16.52
C LYS A 259 6.73 12.76 16.43
N TYR A 260 7.06 13.66 17.33
CA TYR A 260 6.54 15.01 17.36
C TYR A 260 6.98 15.80 16.13
N ASN A 261 6.05 16.53 15.52
CA ASN A 261 6.37 17.42 14.41
C ASN A 261 6.16 18.88 14.84
N SER A 262 7.26 19.53 15.23
CA SER A 262 7.28 20.96 15.56
C SER A 262 7.50 21.79 14.30
N SER A 263 6.75 22.88 14.14
CA SER A 263 7.00 23.86 13.07
C SER A 263 7.50 25.17 13.67
N LEU A 264 8.64 25.68 13.16
CA LEU A 264 9.18 27.00 13.50
C LEU A 264 8.27 28.17 13.05
N PHE A 265 7.19 27.90 12.34
CA PHE A 265 6.24 28.92 11.88
C PHE A 265 4.85 28.74 12.48
N ASN A 266 4.64 27.71 13.33
CA ASN A 266 3.40 27.49 14.05
C ASN A 266 3.65 27.51 15.57
N PRO A 267 3.45 28.65 16.24
CA PRO A 267 3.68 28.80 17.68
C PRO A 267 2.84 27.86 18.55
N LEU A 268 1.70 27.37 18.05
CA LEU A 268 0.87 26.38 18.77
C LEU A 268 1.56 25.00 18.89
N THR A 269 2.61 24.76 18.12
CA THR A 269 3.46 23.56 18.21
C THR A 269 4.70 23.80 19.09
N TRP A 270 4.81 24.92 19.77
CA TRP A 270 5.96 25.18 20.64
C TRP A 270 5.60 24.77 22.06
N ARG A 271 5.79 23.48 22.35
CA ARG A 271 5.63 22.89 23.69
C ARG A 271 6.81 23.27 24.60
N ILE A 272 7.05 24.56 24.80
CA ILE A 272 8.23 25.13 25.47
C ILE A 272 8.38 24.64 26.93
N LEU A 273 7.27 24.33 27.60
CA LEU A 273 7.24 23.95 29.02
C LEU A 273 6.67 22.54 29.26
N SER A 274 6.39 21.76 28.22
CA SER A 274 5.76 20.44 28.37
C SER A 274 6.36 19.43 27.41
N THR A 275 6.71 18.24 27.90
CA THR A 275 7.15 17.15 27.04
C THR A 275 6.00 16.73 26.10
N PRO A 276 6.18 16.79 24.77
CA PRO A 276 5.16 16.32 23.82
C PRO A 276 4.86 14.84 24.03
N LYS A 277 3.58 14.50 24.16
CA LYS A 277 3.14 13.13 24.40
C LYS A 277 1.73 12.88 23.89
N ILE A 278 1.43 11.65 23.52
CA ILE A 278 0.09 11.25 23.08
C ILE A 278 -0.41 10.06 23.91
N TYR A 279 -1.67 10.13 24.33
CA TYR A 279 -2.31 9.07 25.09
C TYR A 279 -3.12 8.19 24.13
N LEU A 280 -2.73 6.93 23.96
CA LEU A 280 -3.50 5.98 23.18
C LEU A 280 -4.37 5.13 24.10
N LYS A 281 -5.66 4.97 23.76
CA LYS A 281 -6.56 4.05 24.47
C LYS A 281 -6.28 2.61 24.07
N LYS A 282 -6.28 2.35 22.76
CA LYS A 282 -5.99 1.04 22.18
C LYS A 282 -5.64 1.20 20.71
N VAL A 283 -4.93 0.22 20.17
CA VAL A 283 -4.69 0.09 18.74
C VAL A 283 -5.13 -1.28 18.27
N THR A 284 -5.90 -1.33 17.19
CA THR A 284 -6.26 -2.58 16.52
C THR A 284 -5.51 -2.69 15.21
N VAL A 285 -4.89 -3.84 14.96
CA VAL A 285 -4.14 -4.14 13.74
C VAL A 285 -4.71 -5.41 13.12
N GLU A 286 -5.04 -5.33 11.84
CA GLU A 286 -5.60 -6.42 11.05
C GLU A 286 -4.70 -6.70 9.85
N SER A 287 -4.29 -7.95 9.62
CA SER A 287 -3.51 -8.39 8.46
C SER A 287 -4.43 -8.90 7.36
N LEU A 288 -4.26 -8.39 6.15
CA LEU A 288 -5.03 -8.81 4.98
C LEU A 288 -4.65 -10.23 4.53
N GLU A 289 -3.36 -10.53 4.48
CA GLU A 289 -2.82 -11.78 3.93
C GLU A 289 -3.05 -12.98 4.83
N LEU A 290 -3.08 -12.74 6.15
CA LEU A 290 -3.15 -13.78 7.17
C LEU A 290 -4.51 -13.85 7.87
N ASP A 291 -5.41 -12.91 7.60
CA ASP A 291 -6.71 -12.79 8.27
C ASP A 291 -6.57 -12.79 9.82
N GLN A 292 -5.52 -12.12 10.31
CA GLN A 292 -5.23 -11.99 11.73
C GLN A 292 -5.66 -10.62 12.23
N ARG A 293 -6.30 -10.58 13.40
CA ARG A 293 -6.69 -9.34 14.09
C ARG A 293 -6.19 -9.35 15.52
N ILE A 294 -5.49 -8.29 15.92
CA ILE A 294 -5.04 -8.10 17.30
C ILE A 294 -5.43 -6.70 17.79
N THR A 295 -5.75 -6.59 19.08
CA THR A 295 -5.92 -5.29 19.76
C THR A 295 -4.91 -5.21 20.90
N VAL A 296 -4.14 -4.14 20.93
CA VAL A 296 -3.05 -3.92 21.89
C VAL A 296 -3.22 -2.59 22.62
N CYS A 297 -2.70 -2.53 23.84
CA CYS A 297 -2.76 -1.35 24.68
C CYS A 297 -1.40 -1.06 25.31
N ALA A 298 -1.20 0.19 25.74
CA ALA A 298 0.03 0.59 26.44
C ALA A 298 0.03 0.01 27.86
N LYS A 299 1.20 -0.46 28.32
CA LYS A 299 1.34 -0.97 29.69
C LYS A 299 0.96 0.12 30.69
N SER A 300 0.02 -0.19 31.59
CA SER A 300 -0.49 0.76 32.58
C SER A 300 -1.00 2.08 31.97
N GLN A 301 -1.51 2.03 30.72
CA GLN A 301 -2.03 3.20 29.99
C GLN A 301 -1.05 4.38 29.90
N LYS A 302 0.27 4.10 29.92
CA LYS A 302 1.29 5.14 29.77
C LYS A 302 1.18 5.83 28.41
N PRO A 303 1.37 7.15 28.33
CA PRO A 303 1.39 7.86 27.06
C PRO A 303 2.65 7.50 26.27
N LEU A 304 2.58 7.63 24.95
CA LEU A 304 3.75 7.65 24.08
C LEU A 304 4.45 9.01 24.24
N ILE A 305 5.74 8.97 24.49
CA ILE A 305 6.61 10.16 24.61
C ILE A 305 7.37 10.29 23.29
N ASN A 306 7.59 11.54 22.84
CA ASN A 306 8.29 11.82 21.59
C ASN A 306 9.59 11.00 21.42
N GLY A 307 9.67 10.23 20.34
CA GLY A 307 10.85 9.44 19.95
C GLY A 307 11.14 8.21 20.82
N ILE A 308 10.27 7.88 21.78
CA ILE A 308 10.44 6.71 22.66
C ILE A 308 9.46 5.60 22.24
N PRO A 309 9.95 4.52 21.60
CA PRO A 309 9.10 3.40 21.22
C PRO A 309 8.57 2.67 22.45
N GLN A 310 7.33 2.18 22.37
CA GLN A 310 6.72 1.32 23.39
C GLN A 310 6.13 0.06 22.77
N LEU A 311 6.46 -1.08 23.35
CA LEU A 311 5.86 -2.35 23.00
C LEU A 311 4.47 -2.48 23.64
N MET A 312 3.45 -2.67 22.80
CA MET A 312 2.06 -2.86 23.19
C MET A 312 1.61 -4.28 22.87
N ILE A 313 0.91 -4.90 23.82
CA ILE A 313 0.43 -6.28 23.71
C ILE A 313 -1.02 -6.40 24.19
N ARG A 314 -1.65 -7.53 23.84
CA ARG A 314 -3.05 -7.82 24.17
C ARG A 314 -3.34 -7.85 25.68
N SER A 315 -2.41 -8.37 26.47
CA SER A 315 -2.58 -8.54 27.93
C SER A 315 -2.51 -7.22 28.72
N TYR A 316 -2.23 -6.08 28.05
CA TYR A 316 -2.22 -4.76 28.69
C TYR A 316 -3.57 -4.02 28.62
N CYS A 317 -4.61 -4.57 27.98
CA CYS A 317 -5.85 -3.85 27.61
C CYS A 317 -6.96 -3.76 28.67
#